data_AF-A0A831QIK0-F1
#
_entry.id   AF-A0A831QIK0-F1
#
_cell.length_a   1.000
_cell.length_b   1.000
_cell.length_c   1.000
_cell.angle_alpha   90.00
_cell.angle_beta   90.00
_cell.angle_gamma   90.00
#
_symmetry.space_group_name_H-M   'P 1'
#
loop_
_entity.id
_entity.type
_entity.pdbx_description
1 polymer ?
#
loop_
_entity_poly.entity_id
_entity_poly.type
_entity_poly.pdbx_seq_one_letter_code
_entity_poly.pdbx_strand_id
1 'polypeptide(L)' 'MKVAVTATGTTLDSSVDPRFGRAPYIVIVDSETMDKEGLDNQANMNDLKG' A
#
# COMPACT_ATOMS: atom_id res chain seq x y z
N MET A 1 1.22 8.62 14.35
CA MET A 1 0.10 7.67 14.04
C MET A 1 0.37 7.08 12.67
N LYS A 2 0.26 5.75 12.48
CA LYS A 2 0.55 5.11 11.18
C LYS A 2 -0.71 4.91 10.34
N VAL A 3 -0.66 5.33 9.08
CA VAL A 3 -1.74 5.21 8.09
C VAL A 3 -1.27 4.33 6.94
N ALA A 4 -2.06 3.31 6.58
CA ALA A 4 -1.78 2.46 5.43
C ALA A 4 -2.61 2.93 4.22
N VAL A 5 -1.94 3.17 3.10
CA VAL A 5 -2.55 3.62 1.83
C VAL A 5 -2.22 2.60 0.76
N THR A 6 -3.22 2.17 0.01
CA THR A 6 -3.04 1.24 -1.12
C THR A 6 -2.50 1.98 -2.34
N ALA A 7 -1.65 1.34 -3.13
CA ALA A 7 -1.08 1.94 -4.34
C ALA A 7 -1.00 0.92 -5.48
N THR A 8 -1.13 1.42 -6.71
CA THR A 8 -0.95 0.63 -7.94
C THR A 8 0.52 0.51 -8.36
N GLY A 9 1.43 1.26 -7.73
CA GLY A 9 2.86 1.27 -8.03
C GLY A 9 3.70 1.70 -6.82
N THR A 10 5.02 1.65 -6.98
CA THR A 10 6.01 1.94 -5.92
C THR A 10 6.35 3.42 -5.77
N THR A 11 5.82 4.28 -6.65
CA THR A 11 6.08 5.72 -6.64
C THR A 11 4.96 6.48 -5.92
N LEU A 12 5.26 7.65 -5.34
CA LEU A 12 4.22 8.47 -4.69
C LEU A 12 3.16 8.99 -5.65
N ASP A 13 3.50 9.09 -6.93
CA ASP A 13 2.59 9.55 -7.98
C ASP A 13 1.67 8.42 -8.48
N SER A 14 1.86 7.20 -7.97
CA SER A 14 1.01 6.07 -8.30
C SER A 14 -0.40 6.29 -7.77
N SER A 15 -1.39 5.83 -8.54
CA SER A 15 -2.79 5.92 -8.14
C SER A 15 -3.09 4.99 -6.95
N VAL A 16 -4.10 5.36 -6.16
CA VAL A 16 -4.57 4.53 -5.05
C VAL A 16 -5.38 3.34 -5.60
N ASP A 17 -5.08 2.12 -5.16
CA ASP A 17 -5.88 0.94 -5.55
C ASP A 17 -7.11 0.82 -4.65
N PRO A 18 -8.34 0.74 -5.19
CA PRO A 18 -9.55 0.62 -4.37
C PRO A 18 -9.64 -0.69 -3.58
N ARG A 19 -8.85 -1.71 -3.92
CA ARG A 19 -8.87 -3.03 -3.28
C ARG A 19 -7.76 -3.12 -2.26
N PHE A 20 -8.09 -3.10 -0.97
CA PHE A 20 -7.05 -3.12 0.08
C PHE A 20 -6.20 -4.40 0.08
N GLY A 21 -6.82 -5.57 0.25
CA GLY A 21 -6.07 -6.83 0.33
C GLY A 21 -5.36 -7.24 -0.96
N ARG A 22 -5.78 -6.69 -2.11
CA ARG A 22 -5.24 -7.04 -3.45
C ARG A 22 -4.48 -5.91 -4.11
N ALA A 23 -4.23 -4.82 -3.40
CA ALA A 23 -3.38 -3.76 -3.92
C ALA A 23 -1.98 -4.36 -4.17
N PRO A 24 -1.32 -4.08 -5.29
CA PRO A 24 0.03 -4.59 -5.55
C PRO A 24 1.06 -3.98 -4.57
N TYR A 25 0.78 -2.78 -4.03
CA TYR A 25 1.63 -2.10 -3.06
C TYR A 25 0.80 -1.49 -1.93
N ILE A 26 1.41 -1.42 -0.75
CA ILE A 26 0.86 -0.72 0.42
C ILE A 26 1.91 0.27 0.93
N VAL A 27 1.56 1.54 1.03
CA VAL A 27 2.41 2.59 1.57
C VAL A 27 1.99 2.88 3.01
N ILE A 28 2.91 2.71 3.95
CA ILE A 28 2.72 3.08 5.35
C ILE A 28 3.27 4.49 5.53
N VAL A 29 2.45 5.41 6.02
CA VAL A 29 2.83 6.80 6.30
C VAL A 29 2.67 7.07 7.78
N ASP A 30 3.70 7.63 8.42
CA ASP A 30 3.55 8.21 9.76
C ASP A 30 3.02 9.64 9.64
N SER A 31 1.84 9.89 10.18
CA SER A 31 1.20 11.21 10.13
C SER A 31 1.89 12.27 11.00
N GLU A 32 2.81 11.88 11.88
CA GLU A 32 3.53 12.82 12.76
C GLU A 32 4.84 13.28 12.14
N THR A 33 5.60 12.35 11.54
CA THR A 33 6.90 12.65 10.94
C THR A 33 6.84 12.83 9.42
N MET A 34 5.72 12.44 8.80
CA MET A 34 5.55 12.33 7.34
C MET A 34 6.50 11.31 6.69
N ASP A 35 7.10 10.42 7.49
CA ASP A 35 7.90 9.30 6.99
C ASP A 35 7.01 8.31 6.26
N LYS A 36 7.55 7.68 5.21
CA LYS A 36 6.81 6.76 4.35
C LYS A 36 7.64 5.54 3.99
N GLU A 37 6.98 4.40 3.97
CA GLU A 37 7.56 3.10 3.65
C GLU A 37 6.66 2.39 2.64
N GLY A 38 7.22 1.97 1.50
CA GLY A 38 6.49 1.22 0.48
C GLY A 38 6.71 -0.28 0.65
N LEU A 39 5.63 -1.03 0.82
CA LEU A 39 5.62 -2.48 0.95
C LEU A 39 5.15 -3.12 -0.36
N ASP A 40 5.90 -4.11 -0.82
CA ASP A 40 5.50 -4.98 -1.94
C ASP A 40 4.47 -6.01 -1.46
N ASN A 41 3.26 -5.97 -2.03
CA ASN A 41 2.15 -6.83 -1.69
C ASN A 41 1.82 -7.84 -2.82
N GLN A 42 2.75 -8.08 -3.74
CA GLN A 42 2.58 -9.03 -4.86
C GLN A 42 2.18 -10.44 -4.38
N ALA A 43 2.70 -10.88 -3.24
CA ALA A 43 2.35 -12.17 -2.65
C ALA A 43 0.85 -12.28 -2.31
N ASN A 44 0.23 -11.20 -1.81
CA ASN A 44 -1.18 -11.19 -1.41
C ASN A 44 -2.11 -10.70 -2.52
N MET A 45 -1.57 -10.05 -3.57
CA MET A 45 -2.35 -9.53 -4.72
C MET A 45 -3.32 -10.58 -5.30
N ASN A 46 -2.88 -11.84 -5.34
CA ASN A 46 -3.66 -12.97 -5.86
C ASN A 46 -4.02 -14.02 -4.81
N ASP A 47 -3.50 -13.93 -3.58
CA ASP A 47 -3.61 -15.00 -2.57
C ASP A 47 -4.67 -14.69 -1.50
N LEU A 48 -5.79 -14.08 -1.88
CA LEU A 48 -6.93 -13.93 -0.97
C LEU A 48 -7.62 -15.29 -0.81
N LYS A 49 -7.17 -16.06 0.17
CA LYS A 49 -7.85 -17.26 0.67
C LYS A 49 -9.06 -16.82 1.50
N GLY A 50 -10.13 -16.45 0.81
CA GLY A 50 -11.48 -16.39 1.38
C GLY A 50 -12.05 -17.79 1.55
#